data_AF-A0A2G9U6R4-F1
#
_entry.id   AF-A0A2G9U6R4-F1
#
_cell.length_a   1.000
_cell.length_b   1.000
_cell.length_c   1.000
_cell.angle_alpha   90.00
_cell.angle_beta   90.00
_cell.angle_gamma   90.00
#
_symmetry.space_group_name_H-M   'P 1'
#
loop_
_entity.id
_entity.type
_entity.pdbx_description
1 polymer ?
#
loop_
_entity_poly.entity_id
_entity_poly.type
_entity_poly.pdbx_seq_one_letter_code
_entity_poly.pdbx_strand_id
1 'polypeptide(L)'
;MGIQDKVIHPNGYPAYSAATFIELWRNRSSNEPYFKLRYHQNDRNVTFYPITHAIDACEGRMYCSLDIFETFARKTKPDLPMSEVQFENFSDER
;
A
#
# COMPACT_ATOMS: atom_id res chain seq x y z
N MET A 1 -1.18 3.32 4.66
CA MET A 1 -1.84 2.09 5.18
C MET A 1 -1.14 1.53 6.43
N GLY A 2 -0.06 2.14 6.94
CA GLY A 2 0.49 1.82 8.28
C GLY A 2 1.29 0.53 8.39
N ILE A 3 1.84 0.02 7.28
CA ILE A 3 2.52 -1.27 7.23
C ILE A 3 4.04 -1.17 7.03
N GLN A 4 4.59 0.04 7.04
CA GLN A 4 6.01 0.29 6.76
C GLN A 4 6.93 -0.52 7.67
N ASP A 5 6.65 -0.56 8.98
CA ASP A 5 7.46 -1.29 9.97
C ASP A 5 7.32 -2.82 9.88
N LYS A 6 6.31 -3.30 9.14
CA LYS A 6 6.04 -4.73 8.94
C LYS A 6 6.64 -5.26 7.63
N VAL A 7 6.98 -4.38 6.68
CA VAL A 7 7.29 -4.76 5.29
C VAL A 7 8.65 -4.23 4.83
N ILE A 8 9.07 -3.06 5.31
CA ILE A 8 10.33 -2.42 4.90
C ILE A 8 11.50 -3.00 5.70
N HIS A 9 12.68 -3.06 5.06
CA HIS A 9 13.92 -3.50 5.69
C HIS A 9 14.31 -2.59 6.87
N PRO A 10 15.14 -3.07 7.83
CA PRO A 10 15.45 -2.34 9.07
C PRO A 10 16.10 -0.96 8.85
N ASN A 11 16.63 -0.69 7.66
CA ASN A 11 17.31 0.55 7.32
C ASN A 11 16.34 1.69 6.91
N GLY A 12 15.03 1.49 7.08
CA GLY A 12 13.99 2.51 6.91
C GLY A 12 13.51 2.75 5.48
N TYR A 13 14.27 2.32 4.47
CA TYR A 13 13.93 2.52 3.05
C TYR A 13 13.68 1.21 2.30
N PRO A 14 12.75 1.18 1.33
CA PRO A 14 12.61 0.06 0.41
C PRO A 14 13.92 -0.17 -0.35
N ALA A 15 14.26 -1.44 -0.60
CA ALA A 15 15.46 -1.78 -1.36
C ALA A 15 15.32 -1.35 -2.83
N TYR A 16 16.44 -1.33 -3.56
CA TYR A 16 16.43 -1.08 -5.00
C TYR A 16 15.45 -2.03 -5.71
N SER A 17 14.57 -1.48 -6.57
CA SER A 17 13.46 -2.17 -7.26
C SER A 17 12.34 -2.74 -6.37
N ALA A 18 12.31 -2.42 -5.08
CA ALA A 18 11.17 -2.74 -4.25
C ALA A 18 9.90 -2.07 -4.79
N ALA A 19 8.79 -2.80 -4.79
CA ALA A 19 7.55 -2.30 -5.37
C ALA A 19 6.32 -2.88 -4.65
N THR A 20 5.27 -2.07 -4.56
CA THR A 20 3.97 -2.48 -4.04
C THR A 20 2.97 -2.55 -5.17
N PHE A 21 2.23 -3.65 -5.25
CA PHE A 21 1.21 -3.92 -6.26
C PHE A 21 -0.15 -4.02 -5.58
N ILE A 22 -1.11 -3.26 -6.08
CA ILE A 22 -2.51 -3.31 -5.64
C ILE A 22 -3.30 -4.02 -6.74
N GLU A 23 -3.81 -5.21 -6.44
CA GLU A 23 -4.66 -5.98 -7.34
C GLU A 23 -6.14 -5.73 -6.97
N LEU A 24 -6.96 -5.33 -7.95
CA LEU A 24 -8.41 -5.24 -7.79
C LEU A 24 -9.05 -6.60 -8.10
N TRP A 25 -9.87 -7.09 -7.18
CA TRP A 25 -10.57 -8.36 -7.28
C TRP A 25 -12.08 -8.15 -7.10
N ARG A 26 -12.89 -9.01 -7.71
CA ARG A 26 -14.34 -9.02 -7.52
C ARG A 26 -14.80 -10.40 -7.11
N ASN A 27 -15.52 -10.49 -6.00
CA ASN A 27 -16.10 -11.75 -5.55
C ASN A 27 -17.16 -12.20 -6.57
N ARG A 28 -17.08 -13.43 -7.06
CA ARG A 28 -18.03 -13.94 -8.06
C ARG A 28 -19.43 -14.15 -7.50
N SER A 29 -19.55 -14.43 -6.20
CA SER A 29 -20.83 -14.74 -5.56
C SER A 29 -21.57 -13.48 -5.10
N SER A 30 -20.89 -12.55 -4.41
CA SER A 30 -21.50 -11.31 -3.91
C SER A 30 -21.35 -10.12 -4.88
N ASN A 31 -20.53 -10.24 -5.93
CA ASN A 31 -20.15 -9.15 -6.83
C ASN A 31 -19.45 -7.95 -6.15
N GLU A 32 -19.08 -8.11 -4.89
CA GLU A 32 -18.40 -7.07 -4.09
C GLU A 32 -16.93 -6.92 -4.51
N PRO A 33 -16.40 -5.68 -4.50
CA PRO A 33 -15.02 -5.40 -4.81
C PRO A 33 -14.10 -5.58 -3.59
N TYR A 34 -12.95 -6.19 -3.83
CA TYR A 34 -11.88 -6.39 -2.86
C TYR A 34 -10.55 -5.98 -3.47
N PHE A 35 -9.56 -5.69 -2.64
CA PHE A 35 -8.18 -5.51 -3.08
C PHE A 35 -7.25 -6.51 -2.40
N LYS A 36 -6.13 -6.79 -3.06
CA LYS A 36 -5.02 -7.56 -2.52
C LYS A 36 -3.72 -6.79 -2.73
N LEU A 37 -2.93 -6.69 -1.67
CA LEU A 37 -1.65 -5.99 -1.69
C LEU A 37 -0.51 -7.01 -1.78
N ARG A 38 0.44 -6.75 -2.68
CA ARG A 38 1.65 -7.56 -2.83
C ARG A 38 2.90 -6.70 -2.80
N TYR A 39 3.97 -7.25 -2.25
CA TYR A 39 5.26 -6.58 -2.15
C TYR A 39 6.34 -7.39 -2.86
N HIS A 40 7.06 -6.72 -3.76
CA HIS A 40 8.30 -7.17 -4.34
C HIS A 40 9.44 -6.55 -3.54
N GLN A 41 10.34 -7.38 -3.01
CA GLN A 41 11.33 -6.92 -2.03
C GLN A 41 12.56 -6.25 -2.67
N ASN A 42 13.11 -6.83 -3.74
CA ASN A 42 14.33 -6.38 -4.41
C ASN A 42 14.58 -7.17 -5.69
N ASP A 43 15.60 -6.77 -6.45
CA ASP A 43 16.03 -7.33 -7.73
C ASP A 43 16.54 -8.77 -7.65
N ARG A 44 16.95 -9.24 -6.47
CA ARG A 44 17.40 -10.61 -6.23
C ARG A 44 16.26 -11.58 -5.90
N ASN A 45 15.14 -11.05 -5.43
CA ASN A 45 14.00 -11.83 -5.00
C ASN A 45 12.75 -11.47 -5.80
N VAL A 46 12.52 -12.23 -6.87
CA VAL A 46 11.38 -12.08 -7.78
C VAL A 46 10.02 -12.47 -7.17
N THR A 47 9.98 -12.84 -5.88
CA THR A 47 8.75 -13.25 -5.21
C THR A 47 7.88 -12.05 -4.85
N PHE A 48 6.60 -12.14 -5.19
CA PHE A 48 5.59 -11.16 -4.79
C PHE A 48 4.86 -11.64 -3.54
N TYR A 49 5.28 -11.16 -2.38
CA TYR A 49 4.72 -11.53 -1.09
C TYR A 49 3.36 -10.88 -0.87
N PRO A 50 2.31 -11.64 -0.51
CA PRO A 50 1.04 -11.02 -0.20
C PRO A 50 1.09 -10.39 1.20
N ILE A 51 0.84 -9.09 1.27
CA ILE A 51 1.00 -8.27 2.48
C ILE A 51 -0.31 -7.61 2.94
N THR A 52 -1.46 -7.95 2.33
CA THR A 52 -2.77 -7.42 2.72
C THR A 52 -3.06 -7.60 4.22
N HIS A 53 -2.72 -8.78 4.75
CA HIS A 53 -2.95 -9.14 6.16
C HIS A 53 -2.19 -8.27 7.16
N ALA A 54 -1.14 -7.55 6.71
CA ALA A 54 -0.39 -6.64 7.55
C ALA A 54 -1.15 -5.33 7.81
N ILE A 55 -2.18 -5.01 7.02
CA ILE A 55 -3.05 -3.86 7.22
C ILE A 55 -4.06 -4.20 8.32
N ASP A 56 -4.00 -3.50 9.45
CA ASP A 56 -4.81 -3.82 10.63
C ASP A 56 -6.31 -3.81 10.33
N ALA A 57 -6.77 -2.85 9.51
CA ALA A 57 -8.17 -2.74 9.09
C ALA A 57 -8.66 -3.95 8.27
N CYS A 58 -7.76 -4.75 7.71
CA CYS A 58 -8.10 -5.95 6.94
C CYS A 58 -8.24 -7.20 7.81
N GLU A 59 -8.04 -7.10 9.14
CA GLU A 59 -8.28 -8.19 10.11
C GLU A 59 -7.56 -9.51 9.75
N GLY A 60 -6.33 -9.42 9.26
CA GLY A 60 -5.54 -10.59 8.87
C GLY A 60 -6.00 -11.28 7.57
N ARG A 61 -7.01 -10.74 6.87
CA ARG A 61 -7.52 -11.32 5.61
C ARG A 61 -6.59 -11.01 4.43
N MET A 62 -6.56 -11.93 3.48
CA MET A 62 -5.73 -11.81 2.27
C MET A 62 -6.37 -10.96 1.17
N TYR A 63 -7.70 -10.88 1.18
CA TYR A 63 -8.52 -10.00 0.36
C TYR A 63 -9.24 -9.05 1.30
N CYS A 64 -9.13 -7.76 1.04
CA CYS A 64 -9.65 -6.71 1.91
C CYS A 64 -10.71 -5.91 1.17
N SER A 65 -11.76 -5.46 1.87
CA SER A 65 -12.84 -4.68 1.24
C SER A 65 -12.27 -3.43 0.57
N LEU A 66 -12.77 -3.09 -0.62
CA LEU A 66 -12.34 -1.88 -1.31
C LEU A 66 -12.68 -0.61 -0.50
N ASP A 67 -13.70 -0.63 0.35
CA ASP A 67 -14.09 0.50 1.21
C ASP A 67 -12.97 0.92 2.19
N ILE A 68 -12.14 -0.05 2.61
CA ILE A 68 -10.98 0.21 3.47
C ILE A 68 -9.92 0.99 2.68
N PHE A 69 -9.71 0.63 1.41
CA PHE A 69 -8.82 1.36 0.52
C PHE A 69 -9.35 2.78 0.23
N GLU A 70 -10.65 2.92 -0.02
CA GLU A 70 -11.29 4.23 -0.23
C GLU A 70 -11.17 5.12 1.01
N THR A 71 -11.38 4.54 2.20
CA THR A 71 -11.22 5.26 3.47
C THR A 71 -9.81 5.79 3.64
N PHE A 72 -8.79 5.01 3.26
CA PHE A 72 -7.41 5.48 3.24
C PHE A 72 -7.20 6.58 2.20
N ALA A 73 -7.66 6.35 0.96
CA ALA A 73 -7.51 7.30 -0.14
C ALA A 73 -8.14 8.67 0.19
N ARG A 74 -9.32 8.70 0.81
CA ARG A 74 -9.99 9.96 1.21
C ARG A 74 -9.20 10.75 2.25
N LYS A 75 -8.42 10.08 3.11
CA LYS A 75 -7.59 10.74 4.13
C LYS A 75 -6.25 11.23 3.58
N THR A 76 -5.76 10.64 2.50
CA THR A 76 -4.43 10.94 1.94
C THR A 76 -4.47 11.69 0.62
N LYS A 77 -5.64 11.75 -0.02
CA LYS A 77 -5.84 12.55 -1.23
C LYS A 77 -5.55 14.02 -0.91
N PRO A 78 -4.67 14.69 -1.65
CA PRO A 78 -4.44 16.11 -1.46
C PRO A 78 -5.71 16.92 -1.69
N ASP A 79 -5.88 18.02 -0.93
CA ASP A 79 -7.02 18.93 -1.07
C ASP A 79 -6.98 19.68 -2.40
N LEU A 80 -5.77 19.96 -2.90
CA LEU A 80 -5.53 20.61 -4.18
C LEU A 80 -5.41 19.61 -5.32
N PRO A 81 -5.73 20.01 -6.57
CA PRO A 81 -5.40 19.22 -7.76
C PRO A 81 -3.92 18.84 -7.79
N MET A 82 -3.59 17.64 -8.28
CA MET A 82 -2.21 17.14 -8.32
C MET A 82 -1.23 18.06 -9.07
N SER A 83 -1.72 18.88 -10.01
CA SER A 83 -0.94 19.90 -10.73
C SER A 83 -0.51 21.09 -9.86
N GLU A 84 -1.17 21.29 -8.72
CA GLU A 84 -0.99 22.43 -7.81
C GLU A 84 -0.42 22.01 -6.45
N VAL A 85 -0.31 20.71 -6.18
CA VAL A 85 0.32 20.18 -4.97
C VAL A 85 1.80 20.54 -4.98
N GLN A 86 2.22 21.44 -4.10
CA GLN A 86 3.62 21.67 -3.80
C GLN A 86 4.07 20.63 -2.77
N PHE A 87 5.00 19.76 -3.13
CA PHE A 87 5.68 18.94 -2.14
C PHE A 87 6.58 19.88 -1.34
N GLU A 88 6.19 20.20 -0.10
CA GLU A 88 7.12 20.90 0.79
C GLU A 88 8.39 20.05 0.88
N ASN A 89 9.53 20.67 0.56
CA ASN A 89 10.83 20.05 0.71
C ASN A 89 10.96 19.67 2.19
N PHE A 90 10.80 18.39 2.50
CA PHE A 90 11.35 17.82 3.73
C PHE A 90 12.88 17.90 3.60
N SER A 91 13.42 19.10 3.84
CA SER A 91 14.84 19.28 4.13
C SER A 91 15.09 18.60 5.47
N ASP A 92 15.70 17.43 5.37
CA ASP A 92 16.25 16.64 6.46
C ASP A 92 17.12 17.55 7.34
N GLU A 93 16.61 17.87 8.53
CA GLU A 93 17.34 18.65 9.52
C GLU A 93 18.25 17.70 10.30
N ARG A 94 19.44 17.50 9.72
CA ARG A 94 20.75 17.14 10.31
C ARG A 94 20.85 15.98 11.30
#